data_AF-A0A0B1SAU5-F1
#
_entry.id   AF-A0A0B1SAU5-F1
#
_cell.length_a   1.000
_cell.length_b   1.000
_cell.length_c   1.000
_cell.angle_alpha   90.00
_cell.angle_beta   90.00
_cell.angle_gamma   90.00
#
_symmetry.space_group_name_H-M   'P 1'
#
loop_
_entity.id
_entity.type
_entity.pdbx_description
1 polymer ?
#
loop_
_entity_poly.entity_id
_entity_poly.type
_entity_poly.pdbx_seq_one_letter_code
_entity_poly.pdbx_strand_id
1 'polypeptide(L)'
;MVGYNRTVEQIAGGPTQQCLGLFRNYKEPPLKMVEEDQWDDIKWGDPFPKNTEPALKRELKAASDRPKYQYVALWYKHGEPVFGYAFPNGGKLNASFGAKNQENHGKEIGSLQILTLPDPSCMGLEYKWMPLSQGRAESAKNWEAVHVGKVAPCVCVDEKGIETLGCINLTNEIASIGWEGKQKMFTGTTPQRFHVLHHRKLH
;
A
#
# COMPACT_ATOMS: atom_id res chain seq x y z
N MET A 1 28.22 5.36 11.76
CA MET A 1 28.51 4.02 11.21
C MET A 1 27.21 3.42 10.78
N VAL A 2 27.17 2.78 9.62
CA VAL A 2 26.00 2.04 9.12
C VAL A 2 26.46 0.63 8.76
N GLY A 3 25.67 -0.37 9.16
CA GLY A 3 25.88 -1.75 8.74
C GLY A 3 25.08 -2.03 7.46
N TYR A 4 25.75 -2.45 6.40
CA TYR A 4 25.13 -2.80 5.13
C TYR A 4 25.91 -3.93 4.47
N ASN A 5 25.22 -4.90 3.85
CA ASN A 5 25.85 -6.05 3.17
C ASN A 5 26.97 -6.75 3.99
N ARG A 6 26.76 -6.91 5.30
CA ARG A 6 27.72 -7.48 6.26
C ARG A 6 29.03 -6.70 6.41
N THR A 7 29.11 -5.49 5.86
CA THR A 7 30.22 -4.55 6.06
C THR A 7 29.78 -3.38 6.92
N VAL A 8 30.75 -2.73 7.56
CA VAL A 8 30.54 -1.48 8.29
C VAL A 8 31.12 -0.36 7.44
N GLU A 9 30.28 0.61 7.13
CA GLU A 9 30.71 1.86 6.50
C GLU A 9 30.75 2.97 7.54
N GLN A 10 31.83 3.77 7.49
CA GLN A 10 32.07 4.87 8.41
C GLN A 10 32.42 6.13 7.61
N ILE A 11 31.76 7.23 7.98
CA ILE A 11 32.10 8.58 7.56
C ILE A 11 32.45 9.40 8.80
N ALA A 12 33.37 10.35 8.68
CA ALA A 12 33.85 11.19 9.76
C ALA A 12 34.19 12.60 9.25
N GLY A 13 34.29 13.58 10.16
CA GLY A 13 34.65 14.95 9.83
C GLY A 13 33.52 15.74 9.16
N GLY A 14 33.86 16.73 8.34
CA GLY A 14 32.91 17.64 7.68
C GLY A 14 31.68 16.97 7.04
N PRO A 15 31.80 15.84 6.31
CA PRO A 15 30.66 15.16 5.71
C PRO A 15 29.55 14.74 6.68
N THR A 16 29.85 14.50 7.97
CA THR A 16 28.82 14.10 8.94
C THR A 16 27.83 15.20 9.26
N GLN A 17 28.16 16.46 8.95
CA GLN A 17 27.27 17.61 9.19
C GLN A 17 26.05 17.64 8.26
N GLN A 18 26.07 16.88 7.16
CA GLN A 18 24.93 16.76 6.24
C GLN A 18 24.03 15.54 6.55
N CYS A 19 24.42 14.70 7.51
CA CYS A 19 23.60 13.58 7.93
C CYS A 19 22.37 14.05 8.71
N LEU A 20 21.21 13.44 8.43
CA LEU A 20 20.01 13.66 9.24
C LEU A 20 20.19 13.02 10.62
N GLY A 21 19.96 13.80 11.67
CA GLY A 21 19.88 13.34 13.05
C GLY A 21 18.44 13.38 13.57
N LEU A 22 18.14 12.55 14.56
CA LEU A 22 16.85 12.60 15.25
C LEU A 22 16.90 13.62 16.38
N PHE A 23 16.05 14.63 16.31
CA PHE A 23 15.92 15.67 17.33
C PHE A 23 14.52 15.65 17.92
N ARG A 24 14.43 15.85 19.24
CA ARG A 24 13.17 16.20 19.89
C ARG A 24 12.91 17.68 19.64
N ASN A 25 11.84 17.99 18.91
CA ASN A 25 11.36 19.35 18.77
C ASN A 25 10.32 19.64 19.85
N TYR A 26 10.59 20.62 20.70
CA TYR A 26 9.71 21.01 21.82
C TYR A 26 8.72 22.12 21.47
N LYS A 27 8.68 22.53 20.20
CA LYS A 27 7.68 23.45 19.65
C LYS A 27 6.59 22.65 18.94
N GLU A 28 5.42 23.26 18.82
CA GLU A 28 4.34 22.71 18.00
C GLU A 28 4.82 22.46 16.57
N PRO A 29 4.44 21.32 15.95
CA PRO A 29 4.72 21.08 14.54
C PRO A 29 4.12 22.19 13.68
N PRO A 30 4.83 22.68 12.65
CA PRO A 30 4.27 23.66 11.74
C PRO A 30 3.08 23.04 10.99
N LEU A 31 2.00 23.81 10.80
CA LEU A 31 0.91 23.40 9.94
C LEU A 31 1.40 23.41 8.48
N LYS A 32 1.59 22.22 7.92
CA LYS A 32 2.00 22.02 6.53
C LYS A 32 1.07 21.00 5.87
N MET A 33 0.88 21.17 4.56
CA MET A 33 0.20 20.16 3.75
C MET A 33 1.03 18.88 3.74
N VAL A 34 0.36 17.76 3.91
CA VAL A 34 0.95 16.41 3.83
C VAL A 34 0.93 15.99 2.36
N GLU A 35 2.11 15.99 1.74
CA GLU A 35 2.32 15.69 0.30
C GLU A 35 2.95 14.31 0.06
N GLU A 36 2.98 13.46 1.08
CA GLU A 36 3.50 12.08 1.02
C GLU A 36 2.42 11.10 1.48
N ASP A 37 2.45 9.88 0.94
CA ASP A 37 1.55 8.81 1.38
C ASP A 37 1.80 8.48 2.86
N GLN A 38 0.75 8.48 3.68
CA GLN A 38 0.88 8.18 5.10
C GLN A 38 0.62 6.70 5.38
N TRP A 39 1.63 6.04 5.93
CA TRP A 39 1.59 4.63 6.32
C TRP A 39 1.68 4.50 7.84
N ASP A 40 0.60 4.04 8.46
CA ASP A 40 0.60 3.75 9.89
C ASP A 40 1.05 2.31 10.13
N ASP A 41 2.05 2.13 10.99
CA ASP A 41 2.50 0.82 11.45
C ASP A 41 1.48 0.22 12.42
N ILE A 42 0.97 -0.97 12.10
CA ILE A 42 -0.07 -1.66 12.88
C ILE A 42 0.16 -3.17 12.90
N LYS A 43 -0.37 -3.87 13.89
CA LYS A 43 -0.30 -5.33 13.96
C LYS A 43 -1.64 -5.97 13.65
N TRP A 44 -1.60 -7.18 13.12
CA TRP A 44 -2.77 -8.04 13.02
C TRP A 44 -3.47 -8.14 14.39
N GLY A 45 -4.79 -7.94 14.42
CA GLY A 45 -5.60 -8.01 15.65
C GLY A 45 -5.64 -6.73 16.48
N ASP A 46 -4.92 -5.67 16.09
CA ASP A 46 -5.06 -4.34 16.68
C ASP A 46 -6.43 -3.71 16.35
N PRO A 47 -6.87 -2.68 17.09
CA PRO A 47 -8.06 -1.91 16.71
C PRO A 47 -7.94 -1.37 15.29
N PHE A 48 -9.00 -1.51 14.48
CA PHE A 48 -8.99 -1.01 13.11
C PHE A 48 -8.96 0.54 13.09
N PRO A 49 -8.06 1.17 12.31
CA PRO A 49 -7.93 2.62 12.26
C PRO A 49 -9.14 3.29 11.60
N LYS A 50 -9.39 4.55 11.94
CA LYS A 50 -10.59 5.30 11.48
C LYS A 50 -10.34 6.12 10.23
N ASN A 51 -9.12 6.61 10.05
CA ASN A 51 -8.69 7.49 8.96
C ASN A 51 -8.20 6.69 7.75
N THR A 52 -8.97 5.69 7.32
CA THR A 52 -8.68 4.86 6.14
C THR A 52 -9.83 4.90 5.16
N GLU A 53 -9.52 4.87 3.87
CA GLU A 53 -10.53 4.85 2.80
C GLU A 53 -10.60 3.47 2.13
N PRO A 54 -11.79 2.92 1.86
CA PRO A 54 -11.91 1.64 1.18
C PRO A 54 -11.50 1.76 -0.30
N ALA A 55 -11.05 0.64 -0.87
CA ALA A 55 -10.74 0.51 -2.28
C ALA A 55 -11.93 0.94 -3.15
N LEU A 56 -11.63 1.67 -4.23
CA LEU A 56 -12.61 2.28 -5.13
C LEU A 56 -13.62 3.22 -4.45
N LYS A 57 -13.42 3.57 -3.17
CA LYS A 57 -14.35 4.36 -2.33
C LYS A 57 -15.76 3.76 -2.24
N ARG A 58 -15.90 2.43 -2.38
CA ARG A 58 -17.19 1.72 -2.37
C ARG A 58 -17.06 0.29 -1.88
N GLU A 59 -18.21 -0.39 -1.72
CA GLU A 59 -18.22 -1.85 -1.64
C GLU A 59 -17.67 -2.44 -2.95
N LEU A 60 -16.75 -3.39 -2.83
CA LEU A 60 -16.31 -4.23 -3.93
C LEU A 60 -17.35 -5.32 -4.20
N LYS A 61 -17.42 -5.77 -5.46
CA LYS A 61 -18.10 -7.00 -5.86
C LYS A 61 -17.26 -8.21 -5.45
N ALA A 62 -17.07 -8.37 -4.14
CA ALA A 62 -16.29 -9.44 -3.54
C ALA A 62 -17.05 -10.79 -3.56
N ALA A 63 -16.33 -11.89 -3.42
CA ALA A 63 -16.95 -13.19 -3.15
C ALA A 63 -17.68 -13.18 -1.79
N SER A 64 -18.67 -14.06 -1.62
CA SER A 64 -19.57 -14.07 -0.44
C SER A 64 -18.86 -14.30 0.89
N ASP A 65 -17.72 -14.99 0.87
CA ASP A 65 -16.86 -15.30 2.01
C ASP A 65 -15.77 -14.25 2.26
N ARG A 66 -15.76 -13.15 1.48
CA ARG A 66 -14.74 -12.10 1.55
C ARG A 66 -15.36 -10.76 1.98
N PRO A 67 -14.59 -9.90 2.66
CA PRO A 67 -15.07 -8.57 3.04
C PRO A 67 -15.30 -7.72 1.78
N LYS A 68 -16.43 -7.00 1.75
CA LYS A 68 -16.77 -6.09 0.65
C LYS A 68 -16.00 -4.78 0.70
N TYR A 69 -15.78 -4.25 1.91
CA TYR A 69 -14.88 -3.10 2.12
C TYR A 69 -13.48 -3.63 2.40
N GLN A 70 -12.55 -3.31 1.49
CA GLN A 70 -11.17 -3.72 1.55
C GLN A 70 -10.29 -2.47 1.53
N TYR A 71 -9.31 -2.38 2.43
CA TYR A 71 -8.49 -1.20 2.66
C TYR A 71 -7.03 -1.49 2.31
N VAL A 72 -6.32 -0.51 1.78
CA VAL A 72 -4.94 -0.69 1.31
C VAL A 72 -4.01 -1.01 2.47
N ALA A 73 -3.39 -2.20 2.39
CA ALA A 73 -2.41 -2.66 3.35
C ALA A 73 -1.11 -3.08 2.65
N LEU A 74 0.01 -2.88 3.32
CA LEU A 74 1.35 -3.21 2.87
C LEU A 74 2.03 -4.13 3.88
N TRP A 75 2.64 -5.20 3.39
CA TRP A 75 3.41 -6.14 4.19
C TRP A 75 4.72 -6.47 3.49
N TYR A 76 5.68 -7.02 4.23
CA TYR A 76 6.94 -7.50 3.67
C TYR A 76 7.08 -9.00 3.90
N LYS A 77 7.25 -9.77 2.82
CA LYS A 77 7.56 -11.20 2.90
C LYS A 77 8.93 -11.47 2.29
N HIS A 78 9.88 -11.90 3.12
CA HIS A 78 11.29 -12.14 2.73
C HIS A 78 11.96 -10.94 2.06
N GLY A 79 11.70 -9.73 2.57
CA GLY A 79 12.30 -8.49 2.06
C GLY A 79 11.61 -7.90 0.83
N GLU A 80 10.57 -8.53 0.31
CA GLU A 80 9.77 -8.00 -0.80
C GLU A 80 8.49 -7.32 -0.29
N PRO A 81 8.20 -6.08 -0.73
CA PRO A 81 6.94 -5.42 -0.44
C PRO A 81 5.79 -6.11 -1.18
N VAL A 82 4.67 -6.30 -0.49
CA VAL A 82 3.45 -6.93 -1.01
C VAL A 82 2.25 -6.13 -0.55
N PHE A 83 1.47 -5.63 -1.51
CA PHE A 83 0.18 -5.06 -1.22
C PHE A 83 -0.90 -6.13 -1.06
N GLY A 84 -1.85 -5.86 -0.19
CA GLY A 84 -3.01 -6.70 0.07
C GLY A 84 -4.17 -5.84 0.53
N TYR A 85 -5.11 -6.49 1.20
CA TYR A 85 -6.20 -5.79 1.85
C TYR A 85 -6.22 -6.03 3.35
N ALA A 86 -6.58 -4.99 4.09
CA ALA A 86 -7.05 -5.08 5.46
C ALA A 86 -8.57 -4.87 5.52
N PHE A 87 -9.20 -5.32 6.60
CA PHE A 87 -10.62 -5.11 6.89
C PHE A 87 -10.91 -5.25 8.40
N PRO A 88 -11.94 -4.58 8.92
CA PRO A 88 -12.38 -4.78 10.29
C PRO A 88 -13.19 -6.08 10.42
N ASN A 89 -12.84 -6.92 11.39
CA ASN A 89 -13.65 -8.06 11.82
C ASN A 89 -13.82 -7.99 13.35
N GLY A 90 -15.04 -7.72 13.82
CA GLY A 90 -15.30 -7.45 15.25
C GLY A 90 -14.50 -6.24 15.78
N GLY A 91 -14.26 -5.23 14.92
CA GLY A 91 -13.45 -4.05 15.26
C GLY A 91 -11.94 -4.27 15.30
N LYS A 92 -11.49 -5.50 15.06
CA LYS A 92 -10.06 -5.86 14.99
C LYS A 92 -9.58 -5.96 13.54
N LEU A 93 -8.34 -5.53 13.31
CA LEU A 93 -7.70 -5.61 12.01
C LEU A 93 -7.43 -7.07 11.64
N ASN A 94 -7.98 -7.47 10.49
CA ASN A 94 -7.57 -8.64 9.74
C ASN A 94 -7.03 -8.18 8.39
N ALA A 95 -6.22 -9.02 7.74
CA ALA A 95 -5.66 -8.73 6.43
C ALA A 95 -5.43 -10.01 5.63
N SER A 96 -5.27 -9.89 4.31
CA SER A 96 -4.85 -10.97 3.42
C SER A 96 -3.89 -10.47 2.35
N PHE A 97 -2.82 -11.25 2.13
CA PHE A 97 -1.75 -10.98 1.16
C PHE A 97 -1.43 -12.23 0.35
N GLY A 98 -1.36 -12.09 -0.98
CA GLY A 98 -0.89 -13.14 -1.88
C GLY A 98 0.61 -13.01 -2.15
N ALA A 99 1.42 -13.91 -1.60
CA ALA A 99 2.87 -13.84 -1.75
C ALA A 99 3.55 -15.20 -1.64
N LYS A 100 4.55 -15.43 -2.50
CA LYS A 100 5.36 -16.66 -2.54
C LYS A 100 4.49 -17.91 -2.66
N ASN A 101 3.55 -17.90 -3.60
CA ASN A 101 2.60 -19.00 -3.86
C ASN A 101 1.63 -19.32 -2.71
N GLN A 102 1.52 -18.44 -1.70
CA GLN A 102 0.68 -18.62 -0.53
C GLN A 102 -0.24 -17.43 -0.32
N GLU A 103 -1.45 -17.70 0.16
CA GLU A 103 -2.26 -16.69 0.84
C GLU A 103 -1.79 -16.61 2.31
N ASN A 104 -1.57 -15.41 2.81
CA ASN A 104 -1.21 -15.13 4.20
C ASN A 104 -2.33 -14.27 4.75
N HIS A 105 -3.08 -14.79 5.72
CA HIS A 105 -4.34 -14.17 6.14
C HIS A 105 -4.63 -14.34 7.65
N GLY A 106 -3.68 -14.86 8.41
CA GLY A 106 -3.79 -15.07 9.83
C GLY A 106 -2.79 -14.23 10.64
N LYS A 107 -2.62 -14.64 11.91
CA LYS A 107 -1.75 -13.98 12.90
C LYS A 107 -0.27 -13.95 12.48
N GLU A 108 0.14 -14.83 11.58
CA GLU A 108 1.50 -14.90 11.03
C GLU A 108 1.93 -13.64 10.29
N ILE A 109 0.98 -12.81 9.85
CA ILE A 109 1.27 -11.50 9.24
C ILE A 109 2.05 -10.61 10.22
N GLY A 110 1.70 -10.63 11.51
CA GLY A 110 2.35 -9.82 12.52
C GLY A 110 2.21 -8.32 12.25
N SER A 111 3.33 -7.62 12.08
CA SER A 111 3.36 -6.20 11.73
C SER A 111 3.10 -5.98 10.24
N LEU A 112 2.29 -4.98 9.92
CA LEU A 112 2.00 -4.49 8.58
C LEU A 112 1.84 -2.97 8.61
N GLN A 113 1.64 -2.37 7.45
CA GLN A 113 1.33 -0.96 7.31
C GLN A 113 -0.04 -0.80 6.63
N ILE A 114 -0.80 0.21 7.02
CA ILE A 114 -2.08 0.54 6.41
C ILE A 114 -2.03 1.97 5.89
N LEU A 115 -2.55 2.17 4.67
CA LEU A 115 -2.62 3.52 4.10
C LEU A 115 -3.67 4.32 4.86
N THR A 116 -3.24 5.41 5.46
CA THR A 116 -4.08 6.33 6.20
C THR A 116 -4.13 7.69 5.53
N LEU A 117 -5.18 8.44 5.82
CA LEU A 117 -5.34 9.81 5.36
C LEU A 117 -5.00 10.77 6.51
N PRO A 118 -4.30 11.88 6.21
CA PRO A 118 -4.15 12.97 7.16
C PRO A 118 -5.50 13.64 7.44
N ASP A 119 -5.52 14.57 8.39
CA ASP A 119 -6.68 15.42 8.60
C ASP A 119 -7.01 16.19 7.30
N PRO A 120 -8.29 16.31 6.91
CA PRO A 120 -8.68 17.03 5.70
C PRO A 120 -8.13 18.45 5.61
N SER A 121 -7.90 19.13 6.75
CA SER A 121 -7.34 20.48 6.79
C SER A 121 -5.88 20.57 6.35
N CYS A 122 -5.15 19.46 6.31
CA CYS A 122 -3.75 19.40 5.86
C CYS A 122 -3.51 18.39 4.73
N MET A 123 -4.57 17.91 4.07
CA MET A 123 -4.48 16.95 2.96
C MET A 123 -3.87 17.60 1.71
N GLY A 124 -2.61 17.27 1.39
CA GLY A 124 -1.90 17.79 0.20
C GLY A 124 -1.96 16.88 -1.03
N LEU A 125 -2.51 15.68 -0.89
CA LEU A 125 -2.65 14.69 -1.95
C LEU A 125 -4.12 14.49 -2.36
N GLU A 126 -4.34 14.27 -3.64
CA GLU A 126 -5.57 13.72 -4.17
C GLU A 126 -5.33 12.27 -4.59
N TYR A 127 -6.19 11.35 -4.15
CA TYR A 127 -6.14 9.94 -4.52
C TYR A 127 -7.24 9.56 -5.53
N LYS A 128 -6.87 8.76 -6.52
CA LYS A 128 -7.78 8.27 -7.56
C LYS A 128 -7.43 6.84 -7.96
N TRP A 129 -8.46 5.99 -8.00
CA TRP A 129 -8.36 4.67 -8.58
C TRP A 129 -8.56 4.77 -10.09
N MET A 130 -7.59 4.28 -10.87
CA MET A 130 -7.65 4.31 -12.34
C MET A 130 -7.16 2.98 -12.91
N PRO A 131 -7.72 2.50 -14.04
CA PRO A 131 -7.10 1.45 -14.83
C PRO A 131 -5.62 1.74 -15.04
N LEU A 132 -4.74 0.74 -14.92
CA LEU A 132 -3.29 0.92 -15.09
C LEU A 132 -2.95 1.64 -16.41
N SER A 133 -3.63 1.30 -17.50
CA SER A 133 -3.45 1.95 -18.81
C SER A 133 -3.85 3.44 -18.80
N GLN A 134 -4.93 3.78 -18.11
CA GLN A 134 -5.38 5.16 -17.96
C GLN A 134 -4.42 5.98 -17.08
N GLY A 135 -3.97 5.42 -15.96
CA GLY A 135 -3.01 6.09 -15.07
C GLY A 135 -1.74 6.52 -15.81
N ARG A 136 -1.22 5.64 -16.70
CA ARG A 136 -0.09 5.98 -17.58
C ARG A 136 -0.40 7.13 -18.53
N ALA A 137 -1.58 7.13 -19.14
CA ALA A 137 -2.01 8.21 -20.03
C ALA A 137 -2.22 9.55 -19.29
N GLU A 138 -2.56 9.51 -18.00
CA GLU A 138 -2.75 10.69 -17.15
C GLU A 138 -1.47 11.15 -16.42
N SER A 139 -0.31 10.52 -16.66
CA SER A 139 0.99 10.93 -16.10
C SER A 139 1.36 12.39 -16.45
N ALA A 140 0.96 12.87 -17.63
CA ALA A 140 1.12 14.28 -18.02
C ALA A 140 0.33 15.27 -17.13
N LYS A 141 -0.57 14.77 -16.28
CA LYS A 141 -1.32 15.55 -15.27
C LYS A 141 -0.79 15.29 -13.85
N ASN A 142 0.45 14.81 -13.74
CA ASN A 142 1.15 14.50 -12.49
C ASN A 142 0.47 13.42 -11.64
N TRP A 143 -0.28 12.51 -12.25
CA TRP A 143 -0.76 11.31 -11.56
C TRP A 143 0.33 10.25 -11.54
N GLU A 144 0.65 9.77 -10.35
CA GLU A 144 1.64 8.72 -10.11
C GLU A 144 0.99 7.59 -9.31
N ALA A 145 1.38 6.35 -9.58
CA ALA A 145 0.86 5.22 -8.82
C ALA A 145 1.40 5.27 -7.39
N VAL A 146 0.56 5.06 -6.38
CA VAL A 146 1.02 4.80 -5.02
C VAL A 146 1.86 3.54 -5.06
N HIS A 147 3.13 3.61 -4.66
CA HIS A 147 4.04 2.48 -4.86
C HIS A 147 5.09 2.34 -3.75
N VAL A 148 5.53 1.10 -3.53
CA VAL A 148 6.71 0.79 -2.73
C VAL A 148 7.61 -0.11 -3.55
N GLY A 149 8.81 0.38 -3.87
CA GLY A 149 9.66 -0.26 -4.86
C GLY A 149 8.93 -0.36 -6.20
N LYS A 150 8.73 -1.58 -6.71
CA LYS A 150 8.10 -1.85 -8.01
C LYS A 150 6.63 -2.24 -7.92
N VAL A 151 6.05 -2.26 -6.73
CA VAL A 151 4.66 -2.73 -6.54
C VAL A 151 3.73 -1.60 -6.16
N ALA A 152 2.45 -1.75 -6.49
CA ALA A 152 1.36 -0.82 -6.19
C ALA A 152 0.09 -1.58 -5.75
N PRO A 153 -0.81 -0.95 -4.97
CA PRO A 153 -2.08 -1.54 -4.62
C PRO A 153 -3.02 -1.56 -5.83
N CYS A 154 -3.70 -2.68 -6.04
CA CYS A 154 -4.43 -2.95 -7.28
C CYS A 154 -5.70 -3.75 -7.01
N VAL A 155 -6.86 -3.25 -7.43
CA VAL A 155 -8.11 -4.01 -7.41
C VAL A 155 -8.16 -4.90 -8.65
N CYS A 156 -7.91 -6.18 -8.41
CA CYS A 156 -7.94 -7.23 -9.41
C CYS A 156 -9.39 -7.67 -9.66
N VAL A 157 -9.68 -8.01 -10.91
CA VAL A 157 -11.00 -8.50 -11.33
C VAL A 157 -10.83 -9.85 -12.01
N ASP A 158 -11.48 -10.88 -11.51
CA ASP A 158 -11.42 -12.21 -12.11
C ASP A 158 -12.41 -12.38 -13.27
N GLU A 159 -12.38 -13.55 -13.90
CA GLU A 159 -13.23 -13.91 -15.03
C GLU A 159 -14.74 -13.92 -14.73
N LYS A 160 -15.13 -13.99 -13.45
CA LYS A 160 -16.52 -13.89 -12.98
C LYS A 160 -16.90 -12.46 -12.60
N GLY A 161 -15.97 -11.52 -12.77
CA GLY A 161 -16.12 -10.13 -12.37
C GLY A 161 -16.09 -9.96 -10.85
N ILE A 162 -15.41 -10.85 -10.11
CA ILE A 162 -15.18 -10.69 -8.67
C ILE A 162 -14.00 -9.77 -8.46
N GLU A 163 -14.20 -8.77 -7.61
CA GLU A 163 -13.21 -7.75 -7.28
C GLU A 163 -12.47 -8.13 -5.99
N THR A 164 -11.14 -8.00 -5.99
CA THR A 164 -10.31 -8.19 -4.79
C THR A 164 -9.09 -7.28 -4.85
N LEU A 165 -8.87 -6.51 -3.79
CA LEU A 165 -7.70 -5.67 -3.64
C LEU A 165 -6.46 -6.55 -3.38
N GLY A 166 -5.38 -6.27 -4.08
CA GLY A 166 -4.10 -6.93 -3.93
C GLY A 166 -2.96 -6.07 -4.44
N CYS A 167 -2.03 -6.71 -5.13
CA CYS A 167 -0.77 -6.12 -5.53
C CYS A 167 -0.59 -6.23 -7.04
N ILE A 168 0.02 -5.22 -7.65
CA ILE A 168 0.55 -5.31 -9.01
C ILE A 168 2.01 -4.90 -9.03
N ASN A 169 2.84 -5.63 -9.77
CA ASN A 169 4.19 -5.20 -10.09
C ASN A 169 4.17 -4.36 -11.37
N LEU A 170 4.56 -3.10 -11.26
CA LEU A 170 4.48 -2.09 -12.32
C LEU A 170 5.47 -2.34 -13.47
N THR A 171 6.51 -3.16 -13.24
CA THR A 171 7.53 -3.47 -14.26
C THR A 171 7.13 -4.64 -15.15
N ASN A 172 6.64 -5.74 -14.57
CA ASN A 172 6.26 -6.94 -15.34
C ASN A 172 4.75 -7.09 -15.52
N GLU A 173 3.95 -6.17 -14.98
CA GLU A 173 2.48 -6.14 -15.04
C GLU A 173 1.81 -7.40 -14.50
N ILE A 174 2.47 -8.12 -13.59
CA ILE A 174 1.86 -9.26 -12.90
C ILE A 174 1.12 -8.73 -11.67
N ALA A 175 -0.19 -8.96 -11.64
CA ALA A 175 -1.02 -8.70 -10.47
C ALA A 175 -1.25 -9.99 -9.67
N SER A 176 -1.46 -9.87 -8.36
CA SER A 176 -1.76 -11.01 -7.51
C SER A 176 -2.57 -10.66 -6.28
N ILE A 177 -3.34 -11.65 -5.81
CA ILE A 177 -4.16 -11.61 -4.61
C ILE A 177 -3.94 -12.87 -3.77
N GLY A 178 -4.25 -12.80 -2.48
CA GLY A 178 -4.47 -13.99 -1.66
C GLY A 178 -5.83 -14.60 -1.99
N TRP A 179 -5.86 -15.88 -2.35
CA TRP A 179 -7.09 -16.57 -2.75
C TRP A 179 -7.03 -18.07 -2.43
N GLU A 180 -7.97 -18.56 -1.64
CA GLU A 180 -8.14 -19.98 -1.29
C GLU A 180 -6.84 -20.65 -0.83
N GLY A 181 -6.09 -20.00 0.05
CA GLY A 181 -4.82 -20.50 0.58
C GLY A 181 -3.62 -20.33 -0.35
N LYS A 182 -3.82 -19.78 -1.55
CA LYS A 182 -2.78 -19.61 -2.58
C LYS A 182 -2.63 -18.17 -3.03
N GLN A 183 -1.51 -17.88 -3.68
CA GLN A 183 -1.36 -16.65 -4.45
C GLN A 183 -2.00 -16.87 -5.84
N LYS A 184 -3.14 -16.21 -6.10
CA LYS A 184 -3.72 -16.16 -7.45
C LYS A 184 -3.03 -15.03 -8.22
N MET A 185 -2.46 -15.37 -9.38
CA MET A 185 -1.76 -14.42 -10.25
C MET A 185 -2.58 -14.11 -11.50
N PHE A 186 -2.48 -12.87 -11.96
CA PHE A 186 -3.06 -12.39 -13.21
C PHE A 186 -1.92 -11.87 -14.08
N THR A 187 -1.84 -12.37 -15.31
CA THR A 187 -0.73 -12.12 -16.25
C THR A 187 -1.27 -11.72 -17.62
N GLY A 188 -0.37 -11.34 -18.54
CA GLY A 188 -0.74 -10.92 -19.89
C GLY A 188 -1.35 -9.52 -19.88
N THR A 189 -2.38 -9.28 -20.69
CA THR A 189 -2.99 -7.95 -20.85
C THR A 189 -4.12 -7.67 -19.86
N THR A 190 -4.63 -8.69 -19.15
CA THR A 190 -5.72 -8.54 -18.17
C THR A 190 -5.42 -7.48 -17.09
N PRO A 191 -4.22 -7.46 -16.46
CA PRO A 191 -3.91 -6.51 -15.40
C PRO A 191 -3.93 -5.03 -15.84
N GLN A 192 -3.82 -4.75 -17.14
CA GLN A 192 -3.88 -3.36 -17.66
C GLN A 192 -5.24 -2.69 -17.42
N ARG A 193 -6.30 -3.49 -17.21
CA ARG A 193 -7.67 -3.03 -16.94
C ARG A 193 -7.97 -2.93 -15.45
N PHE A 194 -7.08 -3.42 -14.59
CA PHE A 194 -7.27 -3.37 -13.15
C PHE A 194 -7.05 -1.96 -12.62
N HIS A 195 -7.78 -1.62 -11.56
CA HIS A 195 -7.70 -0.29 -10.96
C HIS A 195 -6.54 -0.24 -9.99
N VAL A 196 -5.56 0.62 -10.28
CA VAL A 196 -4.41 0.90 -9.44
C VAL A 196 -4.63 2.25 -8.74
N LEU A 197 -4.24 2.34 -7.48
CA LEU A 197 -4.32 3.60 -6.73
C LEU A 197 -3.23 4.55 -7.24
N HIS A 198 -3.63 5.76 -7.59
CA HIS A 198 -2.74 6.84 -7.94
C HIS A 198 -2.95 8.01 -7.00
N HIS A 199 -1.92 8.81 -6.83
CA HIS A 199 -1.97 10.10 -6.16
C HIS A 199 -1.49 11.21 -7.09
N ARG A 200 -1.79 12.45 -6.72
CA ARG A 200 -1.10 13.65 -7.20
C ARG A 200 -1.10 14.70 -6.13
N LYS A 201 -0.15 15.63 -6.19
CA LYS A 201 -0.14 16.82 -5.34
C LYS A 201 -1.24 17.80 -5.77
N LEU A 202 -1.90 18.42 -4.80
CA LEU A 202 -2.92 19.45 -5.04
C LEU A 202 -2.30 20.81 -5.44
N HIS A 203 -1.03 21.03 -5.10
CA HIS A 203 -0.30 22.29 -5.30
C HIS A 203 1.06 22.05 -5.92
#